data_AF-A0A3M2AB77-F1
#
_entry.id   AF-A0A3M2AB77-F1
#
_cell.length_a   1.000
_cell.length_b   1.000
_cell.length_c   1.000
_cell.angle_alpha   90.00
_cell.angle_beta   90.00
_cell.angle_gamma   90.00
#
_symmetry.space_group_name_H-M   'P 1'
#
loop_
_entity.id
_entity.type
_entity.pdbx_description
1 polymer ?
#
loop_
_entity_poly.entity_id
_entity_poly.type
_entity_poly.pdbx_seq_one_letter_code
_entity_poly.pdbx_strand_id
1 'polypeptide(L)'
;MGRPFPTTVPAGVRGLLACLVTAAATACGDRPPTLVVTEEPPLAAPVRAQAQARPRTEGLSERDKIERLAAWVEASGRVFLRGRRETTAGEFADVMRETYAAHDDIRTAREFVERVGRPGPDGRPVRVRLPNGTEVDVRTYLHDALDRIEAGLPPDGGVHASDPTPPRERAATDADIVDLLARIERSGRTFLVPQRSGPPKRLDAAAFADMLTKKWHFLGADVHDVGTFIDEIAAEPFGVFSPYLVQLEDGRTVPVADWLRTVTTAAAPR
;
A
#
# COMPACT_ATOMS: atom_id res chain seq x y z
N MET A 1 -28.94 -18.74 42.53
CA MET A 1 -28.84 -19.75 41.44
C MET A 1 -28.01 -19.13 40.33
N GLY A 2 -26.71 -19.43 40.31
CA GLY A 2 -25.78 -18.97 39.26
C GLY A 2 -24.88 -20.14 38.91
N ARG A 3 -24.85 -20.52 37.63
CA ARG A 3 -23.98 -21.59 37.13
C ARG A 3 -22.68 -20.99 36.59
N PRO A 4 -21.49 -21.50 36.96
CA PRO A 4 -20.23 -21.13 36.33
C PRO A 4 -19.99 -21.95 35.05
N PHE A 5 -19.44 -21.31 34.02
CA PHE A 5 -18.91 -21.96 32.83
C PHE A 5 -17.44 -22.35 33.04
N PRO A 6 -17.01 -23.57 32.67
CA PRO A 6 -15.60 -23.94 32.71
C PRO A 6 -14.85 -23.55 31.43
N THR A 7 -13.66 -22.99 31.65
CA THR A 7 -12.59 -22.78 30.68
C THR A 7 -11.97 -24.12 30.29
N THR A 8 -11.69 -24.37 29.02
CA THR A 8 -10.86 -25.51 28.59
C THR A 8 -9.90 -25.05 27.51
N VAL A 9 -8.60 -25.14 27.82
CA VAL A 9 -7.47 -25.01 26.87
C VAL A 9 -6.85 -26.39 26.75
N PRO A 10 -6.64 -26.93 25.54
CA PRO A 10 -5.75 -28.08 25.38
C PRO A 10 -4.30 -27.65 25.15
N ALA A 11 -3.42 -28.30 25.91
CA ALA A 11 -1.98 -28.29 25.77
C ALA A 11 -1.49 -29.51 24.98
N GLY A 12 -0.30 -29.39 24.38
CA GLY A 12 0.52 -30.49 23.87
C GLY A 12 0.42 -30.73 22.37
N VAL A 13 1.41 -31.27 21.65
CA VAL A 13 2.60 -32.03 22.02
C VAL A 13 3.63 -31.96 20.86
N ARG A 14 4.91 -31.92 21.26
CA ARG A 14 6.18 -32.39 20.66
C ARG A 14 6.19 -33.09 19.29
N GLY A 15 7.27 -32.88 18.54
CA GLY A 15 7.72 -33.80 17.48
C GLY A 15 9.03 -33.40 16.80
N LEU A 16 10.16 -33.85 17.36
CA LEU A 16 11.50 -33.94 16.75
C LEU A 16 11.49 -35.06 15.69
N LEU A 17 12.17 -34.91 14.55
CA LEU A 17 13.16 -35.89 14.08
C LEU A 17 13.94 -35.41 12.85
N ALA A 18 15.26 -35.60 12.93
CA ALA A 18 16.23 -35.50 11.85
C ALA A 18 16.19 -36.75 10.97
N CYS A 19 16.67 -36.64 9.73
CA CYS A 19 17.41 -37.73 9.08
C CYS A 19 18.30 -37.18 7.96
N LEU A 20 19.61 -37.31 8.20
CA LEU A 20 20.70 -37.27 7.23
C LEU A 20 20.59 -38.47 6.28
N VAL A 21 20.87 -38.28 4.99
CA VAL A 21 21.35 -39.37 4.13
C VAL A 21 22.55 -38.87 3.33
N THR A 22 23.70 -39.45 3.64
CA THR A 22 24.96 -39.36 2.91
C THR A 22 25.04 -40.58 2.00
N ALA A 23 25.45 -40.43 0.75
CA ALA A 23 25.91 -41.54 -0.07
C ALA A 23 27.11 -41.09 -0.92
N ALA A 24 28.25 -41.70 -0.63
CA ALA A 24 29.47 -41.66 -1.42
C ALA A 24 29.49 -42.83 -2.40
N ALA A 25 30.10 -42.64 -3.58
CA ALA A 25 30.55 -43.74 -4.41
C ALA A 25 31.87 -43.38 -5.11
N THR A 26 32.86 -44.22 -4.84
CA THR A 26 34.22 -44.31 -5.39
C THR A 26 34.27 -45.25 -6.59
N ALA A 27 35.08 -44.95 -7.61
CA ALA A 27 35.88 -45.90 -8.41
C ALA A 27 36.66 -45.11 -9.50
N CYS A 28 37.99 -44.97 -9.38
CA CYS A 28 39.06 -45.83 -9.92
C CYS A 28 39.21 -45.82 -11.45
N GLY A 29 40.31 -45.21 -11.93
CA GLY A 29 40.77 -45.24 -13.31
C GLY A 29 42.19 -44.69 -13.42
N ASP A 30 43.13 -45.61 -13.61
CA ASP A 30 44.59 -45.53 -13.44
C ASP A 30 45.31 -45.05 -14.72
N ARG A 31 46.15 -44.00 -14.64
CA ARG A 31 47.15 -43.62 -15.68
C ARG A 31 48.14 -42.55 -15.19
N PRO A 32 49.46 -42.80 -15.19
CA PRO A 32 50.46 -41.73 -15.24
C PRO A 32 51.41 -41.89 -16.45
N PRO A 33 52.31 -40.94 -16.73
CA PRO A 33 52.13 -39.49 -16.75
C PRO A 33 52.54 -38.91 -18.12
N THR A 34 52.07 -37.70 -18.46
CA THR A 34 52.75 -36.88 -19.46
C THR A 34 52.94 -35.50 -18.85
N LEU A 35 54.22 -35.18 -18.59
CA LEU A 35 54.70 -33.86 -18.22
C LEU A 35 54.45 -32.90 -19.38
N VAL A 36 53.52 -31.96 -19.18
CA VAL A 36 53.54 -30.68 -19.88
C VAL A 36 53.34 -29.61 -18.83
N VAL A 37 54.45 -28.93 -18.52
CA VAL A 37 54.48 -27.65 -17.82
C VAL A 37 53.81 -26.63 -18.72
N THR A 38 52.71 -26.03 -18.28
CA THR A 38 52.21 -24.75 -18.80
C THR A 38 51.52 -24.03 -17.64
N GLU A 39 51.82 -22.75 -17.52
CA GLU A 39 51.61 -21.87 -16.37
C GLU A 39 50.17 -21.86 -15.81
N GLU A 40 50.06 -22.02 -14.49
CA GLU A 40 48.84 -21.85 -13.71
C GLU A 40 48.68 -20.36 -13.34
N PRO A 41 47.62 -19.67 -13.78
CA PRO A 41 47.28 -18.33 -13.29
C PRO A 41 46.74 -18.41 -11.84
N PRO A 42 46.94 -17.38 -11.01
CA PRO A 42 46.83 -17.49 -9.56
C PRO A 42 45.39 -17.74 -9.07
N LEU A 43 45.32 -18.58 -8.02
CA LEU A 43 44.27 -18.74 -7.02
C LEU A 43 43.11 -17.74 -7.12
N ALA A 44 41.94 -18.26 -7.50
CA ALA A 44 40.66 -17.64 -7.21
C ALA A 44 40.48 -17.55 -5.69
N ALA A 45 40.63 -16.34 -5.15
CA ALA A 45 40.20 -16.01 -3.80
C ALA A 45 38.69 -16.30 -3.65
N PRO A 46 38.21 -16.77 -2.48
CA PRO A 46 36.79 -16.93 -2.25
C PRO A 46 36.12 -15.57 -2.39
N VAL A 47 35.19 -15.49 -3.35
CA VAL A 47 34.21 -14.42 -3.48
C VAL A 47 33.51 -14.31 -2.13
N ARG A 48 33.98 -13.38 -1.29
CA ARG A 48 33.19 -12.89 -0.16
C ARG A 48 31.88 -12.45 -0.78
N ALA A 49 30.82 -13.15 -0.40
CA ALA A 49 29.45 -12.75 -0.63
C ALA A 49 29.35 -11.27 -0.24
N GLN A 50 29.41 -10.41 -1.25
CA GLN A 50 28.98 -9.03 -1.13
C GLN A 50 27.49 -9.14 -0.89
N ALA A 51 27.13 -9.16 0.40
CA ALA A 51 25.81 -8.79 0.84
C ALA A 51 25.49 -7.50 0.10
N GLN A 52 24.56 -7.60 -0.84
CA GLN A 52 24.08 -6.50 -1.65
C GLN A 52 23.54 -5.46 -0.68
N ALA A 53 24.39 -4.49 -0.35
CA ALA A 53 23.97 -3.24 0.23
C ALA A 53 23.05 -2.63 -0.82
N ARG A 54 21.75 -2.62 -0.50
CA ARG A 54 20.77 -1.81 -1.19
C ARG A 54 21.35 -0.40 -1.33
N PRO A 55 21.14 0.30 -2.46
CA PRO A 55 21.64 1.65 -2.64
C PRO A 55 21.16 2.49 -1.45
N ARG A 56 22.09 2.91 -0.60
CA ARG A 56 21.83 3.92 0.42
C ARG A 56 21.71 5.21 -0.34
N THR A 57 20.67 5.97 -0.06
CA THR A 57 20.50 7.33 -0.53
C THR A 57 21.61 8.18 0.09
N GLU A 58 22.79 8.19 -0.55
CA GLU A 58 23.87 9.10 -0.21
C GLU A 58 23.39 10.53 -0.47
N GLY A 59 23.33 11.37 0.58
CA GLY A 59 23.49 12.81 0.39
C GLY A 59 22.53 13.77 1.13
N LEU A 60 21.42 13.33 1.71
CA LEU A 60 20.53 14.25 2.47
C LEU A 60 20.86 14.24 3.96
N SER A 61 21.18 15.41 4.51
CA SER A 61 21.32 15.55 5.96
C SER A 61 19.97 15.37 6.66
N GLU A 62 19.97 14.95 7.92
CA GLU A 62 18.74 14.79 8.70
C GLU A 62 17.95 16.11 8.79
N ARG A 63 18.67 17.24 8.83
CA ARG A 63 18.07 18.58 8.74
C ARG A 63 17.36 18.79 7.41
N ASP A 64 17.99 18.46 6.29
CA ASP A 64 17.38 18.63 4.96
C ASP A 64 16.13 17.77 4.80
N LYS A 65 16.13 16.56 5.37
CA LYS A 65 14.94 15.70 5.40
C LYS A 65 13.79 16.37 6.15
N ILE A 66 14.05 16.94 7.31
CA ILE A 66 13.04 17.63 8.13
C ILE A 66 12.51 18.88 7.43
N GLU A 67 13.38 19.69 6.83
CA GLU A 67 12.97 20.88 6.07
C GLU A 67 12.12 20.52 4.84
N ARG A 68 12.51 19.48 4.10
CA ARG A 68 11.70 18.96 2.98
C ARG A 68 10.34 18.45 3.45
N LEU A 69 10.30 17.76 4.59
CA LEU A 69 9.05 17.27 5.18
C LEU A 69 8.14 18.42 5.61
N ALA A 70 8.68 19.47 6.23
CA ALA A 70 7.91 20.65 6.63
C ALA A 70 7.39 21.45 5.42
N ALA A 71 8.23 21.65 4.40
CA ALA A 71 7.82 22.30 3.15
C ALA A 71 6.72 21.52 2.42
N TRP A 72 6.82 20.19 2.42
CA TRP A 72 5.78 19.33 1.87
C TRP A 72 4.45 19.44 2.64
N VAL A 73 4.51 19.41 3.98
CA VAL A 73 3.34 19.63 4.83
C VAL A 73 2.67 20.96 4.51
N GLU A 74 3.44 22.04 4.40
CA GLU A 74 2.94 23.37 4.05
C GLU A 74 2.23 23.38 2.69
N ALA A 75 2.86 22.79 1.67
CA ALA A 75 2.30 22.68 0.33
C ALA A 75 1.03 21.80 0.26
N SER A 76 0.87 20.87 1.21
CA SER A 76 -0.26 19.93 1.21
C SER A 76 -1.63 20.59 1.39
N GLY A 77 -1.69 21.79 1.98
CA GLY A 77 -2.95 22.49 2.26
C GLY A 77 -3.90 21.76 3.22
N ARG A 78 -3.42 20.71 3.91
CA ARG A 78 -4.24 19.86 4.79
C ARG A 78 -4.55 20.52 6.14
N VAL A 79 -5.53 19.95 6.83
CA VAL A 79 -5.88 20.34 8.20
C VAL A 79 -5.32 19.32 9.18
N PHE A 80 -4.61 19.81 10.18
CA PHE A 80 -4.04 19.02 11.27
C PHE A 80 -4.88 19.20 12.53
N LEU A 81 -5.04 18.13 13.30
CA LEU A 81 -5.97 18.01 14.41
C LEU A 81 -5.20 17.59 15.65
N ARG A 82 -5.10 18.48 16.63
CA ARG A 82 -4.52 18.17 17.94
C ARG A 82 -5.59 18.28 19.00
N GLY A 83 -6.15 17.14 19.39
CA GLY A 83 -7.33 17.08 20.25
C GLY A 83 -8.55 17.67 19.56
N ARG A 84 -9.03 18.83 20.03
CA ARG A 84 -10.14 19.60 19.42
C ARG A 84 -9.67 20.82 18.63
N ARG A 85 -8.36 21.09 18.60
CA ARG A 85 -7.80 22.22 17.88
C ARG A 85 -7.48 21.78 16.46
N GLU A 86 -8.00 22.52 15.49
CA GLU A 86 -7.62 22.42 14.09
C GLU A 86 -6.54 23.46 13.80
N THR A 87 -5.54 23.08 13.00
CA THR A 87 -4.47 23.96 12.50
C THR A 87 -4.29 23.72 11.02
N THR A 88 -3.97 24.77 10.29
CA THR A 88 -3.67 24.68 8.85
C THR A 88 -2.32 24.00 8.61
N ALA A 89 -2.10 23.56 7.37
CA ALA A 89 -0.81 23.03 6.91
C ALA A 89 0.36 23.98 7.17
N GLY A 90 0.20 25.28 6.88
CA GLY A 90 1.23 26.28 7.15
C GLY A 90 1.55 26.42 8.64
N GLU A 91 0.52 26.55 9.48
CA GLU A 91 0.70 26.61 10.93
C GLU A 91 1.37 25.34 11.48
N PHE A 92 1.03 24.16 10.93
CA PHE A 92 1.64 22.91 11.37
C PHE A 92 3.10 22.79 10.90
N ALA A 93 3.43 23.26 9.70
CA ALA A 93 4.81 23.34 9.21
C ALA A 93 5.66 24.29 10.06
N ASP A 94 5.10 25.42 10.51
CA ASP A 94 5.78 26.32 11.44
C ASP A 94 6.03 25.65 12.79
N VAL A 95 5.03 24.94 13.34
CA VAL A 95 5.21 24.12 14.54
C VAL A 95 6.31 23.07 14.36
N MET A 96 6.43 22.46 13.17
CA MET A 96 7.50 21.52 12.86
C MET A 96 8.87 22.18 12.92
N ARG A 97 9.04 23.34 12.27
CA ARG A 97 10.30 24.12 12.29
C ARG A 97 10.66 24.58 13.69
N GLU A 98 9.69 25.12 14.43
CA GLU A 98 9.86 25.54 15.83
C GLU A 98 10.24 24.37 16.74
N THR A 99 9.59 23.21 16.57
CA THR A 99 9.89 22.00 17.34
C THR A 99 11.32 21.53 17.07
N TYR A 100 11.77 21.56 15.80
CA TYR A 100 13.14 21.18 15.49
C TYR A 100 14.17 22.17 16.08
N ALA A 101 13.90 23.47 15.96
CA ALA A 101 14.77 24.52 16.50
C ALA A 101 14.86 24.53 18.03
N ALA A 102 13.80 24.10 18.72
CA ALA A 102 13.73 24.04 20.18
C ALA A 102 14.39 22.78 20.79
N HIS A 103 14.79 21.81 19.96
CA HIS A 103 15.20 20.49 20.43
C HIS A 103 16.53 20.03 19.81
N ASP A 104 17.62 20.36 20.48
CA ASP A 104 18.97 19.90 20.13
C ASP A 104 19.17 18.38 20.32
N ASP A 105 18.23 17.71 21.01
CA ASP A 105 18.28 16.27 21.28
C ASP A 105 17.80 15.40 20.10
N ILE A 106 17.17 15.99 19.09
CA ILE A 106 16.65 15.28 17.92
C ILE A 106 17.78 15.04 16.92
N ARG A 107 18.20 13.79 16.74
CA ARG A 107 19.33 13.42 15.87
C ARG A 107 18.91 12.93 14.51
N THR A 108 17.67 12.48 14.36
CA THR A 108 17.16 11.91 13.11
C THR A 108 15.78 12.46 12.76
N ALA A 109 15.45 12.47 11.47
CA ALA A 109 14.13 12.83 10.97
C ALA A 109 13.03 11.89 11.49
N ARG A 110 13.35 10.61 11.77
CA ARG A 110 12.38 9.68 12.38
C ARG A 110 12.08 10.03 13.84
N GLU A 111 13.10 10.36 14.63
CA GLU A 111 12.92 10.85 16.01
C GLU A 111 12.12 12.16 16.03
N PHE A 112 12.35 13.03 15.04
CA PHE A 112 11.57 14.24 14.84
C PHE A 112 10.09 13.95 14.61
N VAL A 113 9.76 13.01 13.70
CA VAL A 113 8.37 12.59 13.45
C VAL A 113 7.70 12.04 14.72
N GLU A 114 8.41 11.20 15.49
CA GLU A 114 7.87 10.69 16.76
C GLU A 114 7.60 11.81 17.78
N ARG A 115 8.43 12.85 17.78
CA ARG A 115 8.25 14.02 18.66
C ARG A 115 7.05 14.85 18.25
N VAL A 116 6.95 15.22 16.98
CA VAL A 116 5.88 16.07 16.45
C VAL A 116 4.52 15.38 16.56
N GLY A 117 4.47 14.08 16.26
CA GLY A 117 3.24 13.30 16.36
C GLY A 117 2.95 12.75 17.76
N ARG A 118 3.69 13.18 18.78
CA ARG A 118 3.44 12.80 20.16
C ARG A 118 2.01 13.21 20.57
N PRO A 119 1.25 12.30 21.21
CA PRO A 119 -0.08 12.62 21.72
C PRO A 119 -0.08 13.85 22.63
N GLY A 120 -1.20 14.59 22.61
CA GLY A 120 -1.40 15.72 23.52
C GLY A 120 -1.52 15.29 24.99
N PRO A 121 -1.61 16.25 25.93
CA PRO A 121 -1.86 15.97 27.34
C PRO A 121 -3.16 15.20 27.60
N ASP A 122 -4.11 15.27 26.67
CA ASP A 122 -5.37 14.53 26.66
C ASP A 122 -5.22 13.07 26.17
N GLY A 123 -4.00 12.63 25.85
CA GLY A 123 -3.68 11.30 25.35
C GLY A 123 -4.14 11.03 23.93
N ARG A 124 -4.69 12.03 23.22
CA ARG A 124 -5.19 11.85 21.85
C ARG A 124 -4.05 12.00 20.83
N PRO A 125 -3.98 11.12 19.82
CA PRO A 125 -3.02 11.28 18.75
C PRO A 125 -3.30 12.56 17.95
N VAL A 126 -2.23 13.16 17.44
CA VAL A 126 -2.35 14.21 16.44
C VAL A 126 -2.79 13.54 15.13
N ARG A 127 -3.79 14.09 14.47
CA ARG A 127 -4.36 13.53 13.23
C ARG A 127 -4.25 14.53 12.09
N VAL A 128 -4.26 14.06 10.86
CA VAL A 128 -4.39 14.87 9.66
C VAL A 128 -5.72 14.51 9.00
N ARG A 129 -6.50 15.53 8.62
CA ARG A 129 -7.71 15.35 7.83
C ARG A 129 -7.35 15.39 6.35
N LEU A 130 -7.62 14.29 5.66
CA LEU A 130 -7.42 14.14 4.23
C LEU A 130 -8.58 14.81 3.46
N PRO A 131 -8.42 15.08 2.14
CA PRO A 131 -9.48 15.69 1.32
C PRO A 131 -10.80 14.92 1.30
N ASN A 132 -10.76 13.59 1.45
CA ASN A 132 -11.95 12.74 1.53
C ASN A 132 -12.63 12.77 2.93
N GLY A 133 -12.16 13.64 3.84
CA GLY A 133 -12.67 13.76 5.21
C GLY A 133 -12.13 12.70 6.18
N THR A 134 -11.36 11.73 5.71
CA THR A 134 -10.74 10.70 6.57
C THR A 134 -9.66 11.33 7.44
N GLU A 135 -9.59 10.89 8.70
CA GLU A 135 -8.56 11.34 9.64
C GLU A 135 -7.53 10.22 9.86
N VAL A 136 -6.25 10.53 9.60
CA VAL A 136 -5.13 9.58 9.75
C VAL A 136 -4.20 10.06 10.86
N ASP A 137 -3.54 9.14 11.56
CA ASP A 137 -2.51 9.47 12.55
C ASP A 137 -1.34 10.22 11.88
N VAL A 138 -0.92 11.33 12.48
CA VAL A 138 0.11 12.19 11.89
C VAL A 138 1.48 11.50 11.84
N ARG A 139 1.80 10.57 12.75
CA ARG A 139 3.09 9.86 12.70
C ARG A 139 3.13 8.93 11.52
N THR A 140 2.06 8.16 11.30
CA THR A 140 1.95 7.32 10.10
C THR A 140 2.08 8.17 8.84
N TYR A 141 1.31 9.26 8.77
CA TYR A 141 1.33 10.17 7.63
C TYR A 141 2.72 10.76 7.32
N LEU A 142 3.45 11.20 8.36
CA LEU A 142 4.77 11.80 8.21
C LEU A 142 5.88 10.75 7.96
N HIS A 143 5.77 9.54 8.53
CA HIS A 143 6.71 8.45 8.24
C HIS A 143 6.61 7.99 6.79
N ASP A 144 5.40 7.86 6.25
CA ASP A 144 5.20 7.48 4.85
C ASP A 144 5.81 8.53 3.90
N ALA A 145 5.66 9.82 4.22
CA ALA A 145 6.28 10.90 3.47
C ALA A 145 7.81 10.90 3.60
N LEU A 146 8.33 10.65 4.81
CA LEU A 146 9.76 10.55 5.07
C LEU A 146 10.40 9.37 4.33
N ASP A 147 9.77 8.19 4.33
CA ASP A 147 10.26 7.00 3.60
C ASP A 147 10.43 7.31 2.10
N ARG A 148 9.56 8.15 1.54
CA ARG A 148 9.60 8.54 0.12
C ARG A 148 10.68 9.58 -0.16
N ILE A 149 10.84 10.57 0.73
CA ILE A 149 11.99 11.50 0.70
C ILE A 149 13.30 10.72 0.79
N GLU A 150 13.39 9.72 1.67
CA GLU A 150 14.55 8.85 1.82
C GLU A 150 14.77 7.98 0.59
N ALA A 151 13.72 7.55 -0.11
CA ALA A 151 13.83 6.84 -1.39
C ALA A 151 14.19 7.75 -2.58
N GLY A 152 14.32 9.07 -2.38
CA GLY A 152 14.51 10.04 -3.47
C GLY A 152 13.28 10.23 -4.35
N LEU A 153 12.10 9.82 -3.87
CA LEU A 153 10.82 9.99 -4.52
C LEU A 153 10.17 11.29 -4.04
N PRO A 154 9.40 12.00 -4.89
CA PRO A 154 8.57 13.09 -4.42
C PRO A 154 7.62 12.56 -3.35
N PRO A 155 7.42 13.24 -2.21
CA PRO A 155 6.50 12.81 -1.15
C PRO A 155 5.03 12.72 -1.62
N ASP A 156 4.73 13.21 -2.82
CA ASP A 156 3.40 13.36 -3.44
C ASP A 156 2.96 12.21 -4.37
N GLY A 157 3.34 10.97 -4.10
CA GLY A 157 3.00 9.82 -4.96
C GLY A 157 2.73 8.53 -4.20
N GLY A 158 2.37 8.66 -2.92
CA GLY A 158 1.89 7.55 -2.11
C GLY A 158 0.43 7.80 -1.84
N VAL A 159 -0.44 6.90 -2.30
CA VAL A 159 -1.88 6.63 -1.98
C VAL A 159 -2.87 7.78 -1.71
N HIS A 160 -2.44 9.03 -1.60
CA HIS A 160 -3.22 10.19 -1.14
C HIS A 160 -2.74 11.51 -1.75
N ALA A 161 -1.97 11.46 -2.83
CA ALA A 161 -1.38 12.61 -3.45
C ALA A 161 -1.89 12.72 -4.88
N SER A 162 -3.11 13.23 -4.98
CA SER A 162 -3.55 13.89 -6.19
C SER A 162 -3.21 15.36 -6.11
N ASP A 163 -2.43 15.80 -7.09
CA ASP A 163 -2.51 17.14 -7.66
C ASP A 163 -3.99 17.58 -7.75
N PRO A 164 -4.38 18.83 -7.44
CA PRO A 164 -5.77 19.24 -7.58
C PRO A 164 -6.14 19.31 -9.06
N THR A 165 -6.66 18.21 -9.59
CA THR A 165 -7.46 18.18 -10.80
C THR A 165 -8.47 19.32 -10.71
N PRO A 166 -8.54 20.24 -11.70
CA PRO A 166 -9.41 21.40 -11.63
C PRO A 166 -10.87 20.96 -11.38
N PRO A 167 -11.65 21.67 -10.55
CA PRO A 167 -12.97 21.22 -10.08
C PRO A 167 -13.95 20.77 -11.17
N ARG A 168 -13.81 21.31 -12.40
CA ARG A 168 -14.65 20.94 -13.55
C ARG A 168 -14.33 19.57 -14.12
N GLU A 169 -13.05 19.22 -14.17
CA GLU A 169 -12.59 17.92 -14.70
C GLU A 169 -12.96 16.81 -13.72
N ARG A 170 -12.83 17.06 -12.41
CA ARG A 170 -13.33 16.15 -11.36
C ARG A 170 -14.84 15.92 -11.44
N ALA A 171 -15.63 16.97 -11.64
CA ALA A 171 -17.09 16.83 -11.76
C ALA A 171 -17.51 16.01 -12.99
N ALA A 172 -16.77 16.11 -14.10
CA ALA A 172 -17.03 15.31 -15.30
C ALA A 172 -16.69 13.83 -15.05
N THR A 173 -15.53 13.56 -14.45
CA THR A 173 -15.14 12.20 -14.05
C THR A 173 -16.14 11.58 -13.09
N ASP A 174 -16.57 12.31 -12.06
CA ASP A 174 -17.54 11.82 -11.09
C ASP A 174 -18.84 11.41 -11.79
N ALA A 175 -19.28 12.18 -12.79
CA ALA A 175 -20.46 11.86 -13.58
C ALA A 175 -20.28 10.57 -14.40
N ASP A 176 -19.12 10.36 -15.02
CA ASP A 176 -18.83 9.15 -15.81
C ASP A 176 -18.74 7.89 -14.93
N ILE A 177 -18.12 7.99 -13.75
CA ILE A 177 -18.07 6.90 -12.78
C ILE A 177 -19.46 6.57 -12.24
N VAL A 178 -20.28 7.60 -11.94
CA VAL A 178 -21.67 7.42 -11.52
C VAL A 178 -22.51 6.76 -12.63
N ASP A 179 -22.34 7.15 -13.89
CA ASP A 179 -23.02 6.49 -15.02
C ASP A 179 -22.57 5.02 -15.15
N LEU A 180 -21.28 4.73 -14.99
CA LEU A 180 -20.78 3.35 -15.00
C LEU A 180 -21.42 2.51 -13.89
N LEU A 181 -21.47 3.02 -12.66
CA LEU A 181 -22.14 2.35 -11.53
C LEU A 181 -23.63 2.10 -11.81
N ALA A 182 -24.33 3.07 -12.40
CA ALA A 182 -25.72 2.92 -12.81
C ALA A 182 -25.92 1.88 -13.93
N ARG A 183 -24.93 1.69 -14.81
CA ARG A 183 -24.94 0.60 -15.81
C ARG A 183 -24.75 -0.76 -15.17
N ILE A 184 -23.87 -0.86 -14.17
CA ILE A 184 -23.69 -2.08 -13.38
C ILE A 184 -25.01 -2.47 -12.76
N GLU A 185 -25.66 -1.55 -12.05
CA GLU A 185 -26.95 -1.79 -11.38
C GLU A 185 -28.04 -2.24 -12.37
N ARG A 186 -28.17 -1.57 -13.51
CA ARG A 186 -29.16 -1.91 -14.55
C ARG A 186 -28.85 -3.19 -15.32
N SER A 187 -27.63 -3.73 -15.22
CA SER A 187 -27.21 -4.90 -16.01
C SER A 187 -27.97 -6.18 -15.64
N GLY A 188 -28.54 -6.25 -14.42
CA GLY A 188 -29.17 -7.46 -13.90
C GLY A 188 -28.23 -8.66 -13.76
N ARG A 189 -26.91 -8.45 -13.88
CA ARG A 189 -25.91 -9.51 -13.81
C ARG A 189 -25.69 -9.97 -12.37
N THR A 190 -25.14 -11.18 -12.24
CA THR A 190 -24.63 -11.70 -10.97
C THR A 190 -23.12 -11.53 -10.94
N PHE A 191 -22.61 -11.00 -9.83
CA PHE A 191 -21.20 -10.75 -9.59
C PHE A 191 -20.66 -11.71 -8.53
N LEU A 192 -19.44 -12.19 -8.72
CA LEU A 192 -18.76 -13.11 -7.83
C LEU A 192 -17.59 -12.39 -7.17
N VAL A 193 -17.69 -12.22 -5.87
CA VAL A 193 -16.66 -11.60 -5.03
C VAL A 193 -15.83 -12.69 -4.37
N PRO A 194 -14.53 -12.81 -4.68
CA PRO A 194 -13.70 -13.83 -4.07
C PRO A 194 -13.56 -13.58 -2.56
N GLN A 195 -13.42 -14.67 -1.81
CA GLN A 195 -13.28 -14.67 -0.36
C GLN A 195 -11.96 -15.33 0.04
N ARG A 196 -11.39 -14.91 1.17
CA ARG A 196 -10.15 -15.50 1.70
C ARG A 196 -10.30 -17.01 2.00
N SER A 197 -11.50 -17.45 2.33
CA SER A 197 -11.83 -18.85 2.58
C SER A 197 -13.24 -19.14 2.11
N GLY A 198 -13.43 -20.26 1.41
CA GLY A 198 -14.74 -20.70 0.92
C GLY A 198 -15.04 -20.28 -0.52
N PRO A 199 -16.26 -20.58 -1.01
CA PRO A 199 -16.68 -20.23 -2.36
C PRO A 199 -16.84 -18.70 -2.52
N PRO A 200 -16.74 -18.16 -3.75
CA PRO A 200 -17.00 -16.75 -3.99
C PRO A 200 -18.41 -16.34 -3.55
N LYS A 201 -18.51 -15.15 -2.93
CA LYS A 201 -19.79 -14.56 -2.54
C LYS A 201 -20.50 -14.05 -3.80
N ARG A 202 -21.75 -14.49 -3.99
CA ARG A 202 -22.62 -13.98 -5.06
C ARG A 202 -23.28 -12.69 -4.61
N LEU A 203 -23.18 -11.66 -5.44
CA LEU A 203 -23.89 -10.39 -5.30
C LEU A 203 -24.74 -10.15 -6.55
N ASP A 204 -25.94 -9.62 -6.37
CA ASP A 204 -26.68 -9.06 -7.49
C ASP A 204 -26.07 -7.72 -7.94
N ALA A 205 -26.57 -7.20 -9.06
CA ALA A 205 -26.08 -5.98 -9.68
C ALA A 205 -26.14 -4.75 -8.75
N ALA A 206 -27.24 -4.58 -8.02
CA ALA A 206 -27.42 -3.44 -7.11
C ALA A 206 -26.46 -3.52 -5.91
N ALA A 207 -26.34 -4.70 -5.29
CA ALA A 207 -25.43 -4.92 -4.17
C ALA A 207 -23.95 -4.77 -4.58
N PHE A 208 -23.59 -5.18 -5.80
CA PHE A 208 -22.23 -5.00 -6.31
C PHE A 208 -21.93 -3.53 -6.61
N ALA A 209 -22.87 -2.78 -7.22
CA ALA A 209 -22.72 -1.35 -7.47
C ALA A 209 -22.59 -0.54 -6.16
N ASP A 210 -23.43 -0.84 -5.16
CA ASP A 210 -23.34 -0.22 -3.82
C ASP A 210 -21.99 -0.51 -3.14
N MET A 211 -21.50 -1.75 -3.25
CA MET A 211 -20.17 -2.12 -2.74
C MET A 211 -19.05 -1.31 -3.41
N LEU A 212 -19.07 -1.19 -4.75
CA LEU A 212 -18.07 -0.40 -5.48
C LEU A 212 -18.17 1.10 -5.16
N THR A 213 -19.38 1.63 -5.00
CA THR A 213 -19.61 3.03 -4.58
C THR A 213 -18.95 3.31 -3.24
N LYS A 214 -19.15 2.43 -2.25
CA LYS A 214 -18.50 2.54 -0.94
C LYS A 214 -16.98 2.44 -1.03
N LYS A 215 -16.47 1.51 -1.86
CA LYS A 215 -15.04 1.35 -2.09
C LYS A 215 -14.43 2.59 -2.75
N TRP A 216 -15.12 3.19 -3.72
CA TRP A 216 -14.72 4.42 -4.38
C TRP A 216 -14.76 5.63 -3.44
N HIS A 217 -15.76 5.78 -2.58
CA HIS A 217 -15.72 6.83 -1.57
C HIS A 217 -14.56 6.68 -0.57
N PHE A 218 -14.15 5.45 -0.29
CA PHE A 218 -13.05 5.18 0.63
C PHE A 218 -11.67 5.42 0.00
N LEU A 219 -11.44 4.93 -1.23
CA LEU A 219 -10.14 4.98 -1.92
C LEU A 219 -10.02 6.05 -3.00
N GLY A 220 -11.13 6.44 -3.61
CA GLY A 220 -11.22 7.22 -4.84
C GLY A 220 -10.86 8.68 -4.70
N ALA A 221 -10.19 9.07 -3.61
CA ALA A 221 -9.63 10.41 -3.49
C ALA A 221 -8.73 10.75 -4.69
N ASP A 222 -8.07 9.72 -5.24
CA ASP A 222 -7.10 9.81 -6.33
C ASP A 222 -7.56 9.17 -7.66
N VAL A 223 -8.82 8.74 -7.75
CA VAL A 223 -9.35 8.13 -8.98
C VAL A 223 -10.02 9.22 -9.82
N HIS A 224 -9.35 9.67 -10.88
CA HIS A 224 -9.77 10.79 -11.72
C HIS A 224 -10.26 10.41 -13.12
N ASP A 225 -10.38 9.13 -13.42
CA ASP A 225 -10.93 8.65 -14.68
C ASP A 225 -11.55 7.25 -14.53
N VAL A 226 -12.38 6.88 -15.51
CA VAL A 226 -13.08 5.59 -15.53
C VAL A 226 -12.11 4.41 -15.68
N GLY A 227 -10.99 4.58 -16.38
CA GLY A 227 -9.99 3.53 -16.54
C GLY A 227 -9.34 3.19 -15.21
N THR A 228 -8.84 4.20 -14.50
CA THR A 228 -8.29 4.05 -13.15
C THR A 228 -9.32 3.49 -12.17
N PHE A 229 -10.60 3.91 -12.26
CA PHE A 229 -11.67 3.30 -11.46
C PHE A 229 -11.80 1.80 -11.75
N ILE A 230 -11.80 1.40 -13.03
CA ILE A 230 -11.91 0.00 -13.42
C ILE A 230 -10.73 -0.80 -12.87
N ASP A 231 -9.52 -0.29 -13.01
CA ASP A 231 -8.29 -1.00 -12.69
C ASP A 231 -8.04 -1.09 -11.19
N GLU A 232 -8.29 -0.03 -10.43
CA GLU A 232 -7.96 0.02 -9.00
C GLU A 232 -9.13 -0.33 -8.08
N ILE A 233 -10.35 0.06 -8.48
CA ILE A 233 -11.54 -0.10 -7.65
C ILE A 233 -12.34 -1.33 -8.07
N ALA A 234 -12.60 -1.51 -9.37
CA ALA A 234 -13.52 -2.54 -9.85
C ALA A 234 -12.85 -3.85 -10.31
N ALA A 235 -11.52 -3.95 -10.31
CA ALA A 235 -10.82 -5.17 -10.73
C ALA A 235 -10.74 -6.21 -9.60
N GLU A 236 -10.32 -5.82 -8.40
CA GLU A 236 -9.93 -6.76 -7.34
C GLU A 236 -10.39 -6.32 -5.92
N PRO A 237 -10.73 -7.27 -5.03
CA PRO A 237 -10.97 -7.00 -3.61
C PRO A 237 -9.69 -6.82 -2.81
N PHE A 238 -9.82 -6.15 -1.66
CA PHE A 238 -8.71 -5.95 -0.73
C PHE A 238 -8.20 -7.27 -0.16
N GLY A 239 -6.89 -7.47 -0.24
CA GLY A 239 -6.19 -8.57 0.41
C GLY A 239 -6.46 -9.95 -0.22
N VAL A 240 -7.15 -9.98 -1.36
CA VAL A 240 -7.37 -11.20 -2.15
C VAL A 240 -7.03 -10.85 -3.59
N PHE A 241 -5.86 -11.30 -4.06
CA PHE A 241 -5.31 -11.07 -5.41
C PHE A 241 -6.05 -11.86 -6.51
N SER A 242 -7.38 -11.90 -6.42
CA SER A 242 -8.24 -12.58 -7.39
C SER A 242 -9.26 -11.58 -7.91
N PRO A 243 -9.51 -11.53 -9.22
CA PRO A 243 -10.43 -10.56 -9.79
C PRO A 243 -11.87 -10.83 -9.35
N TYR A 244 -12.66 -9.77 -9.30
CA TYR A 244 -14.11 -9.91 -9.34
C TYR A 244 -14.52 -10.55 -10.67
N LEU A 245 -15.52 -11.43 -10.64
CA LEU A 245 -16.08 -12.01 -11.86
C LEU A 245 -17.53 -11.59 -12.05
N VAL A 246 -17.97 -11.51 -13.29
CA VAL A 246 -19.38 -11.33 -13.66
C VAL A 246 -19.85 -12.54 -14.44
N GLN A 247 -21.04 -13.04 -14.11
CA GLN A 247 -21.70 -14.11 -14.83
C GLN A 247 -22.53 -13.52 -15.99
N LEU A 248 -22.20 -13.93 -17.21
CA LEU A 248 -22.89 -13.57 -18.44
C LEU A 248 -24.17 -14.40 -18.62
N GLU A 249 -25.02 -13.99 -19.55
CA GLU A 249 -26.30 -14.65 -19.90
C GLU A 249 -26.12 -16.11 -20.33
N ASP A 250 -25.02 -16.40 -21.02
CA ASP A 250 -24.67 -17.76 -21.47
C ASP A 250 -24.06 -18.63 -20.36
N GLY A 251 -24.05 -18.14 -19.13
CA GLY A 251 -23.54 -18.83 -17.95
C GLY A 251 -22.01 -18.73 -17.77
N ARG A 252 -21.27 -18.19 -18.74
CA ARG A 252 -19.82 -17.97 -18.61
C ARG A 252 -19.51 -16.91 -17.57
N THR A 253 -18.33 -16.99 -16.97
CA THR A 253 -17.80 -15.98 -16.06
C THR A 253 -16.61 -15.29 -16.70
N VAL A 254 -16.56 -13.97 -16.64
CA VAL A 254 -15.42 -13.16 -17.10
C VAL A 254 -14.98 -12.18 -16.01
N PRO A 255 -13.73 -11.69 -16.01
CA PRO A 255 -13.31 -10.62 -15.12
C PRO A 255 -14.19 -9.38 -15.26
N VAL A 256 -14.56 -8.77 -14.13
CA VAL A 256 -15.39 -7.56 -14.12
C VAL A 256 -14.72 -6.43 -14.89
N ALA A 257 -13.41 -6.25 -14.75
CA ALA A 257 -12.69 -5.19 -15.46
C ALA A 257 -12.83 -5.30 -16.99
N ASP A 258 -12.67 -6.52 -17.54
CA ASP A 258 -12.80 -6.75 -18.98
C ASP A 258 -14.23 -6.47 -19.46
N TRP A 259 -15.22 -6.95 -18.71
CA TRP A 259 -16.62 -6.67 -19.00
C TRP A 259 -16.92 -5.15 -18.94
N LEU A 260 -16.43 -4.44 -17.92
CA LEU A 260 -16.63 -3.00 -17.79
C LEU A 260 -16.05 -2.22 -18.98
N ARG A 261 -14.86 -2.61 -19.47
CA ARG A 261 -14.26 -2.01 -20.67
C ARG A 261 -15.12 -2.22 -21.93
N THR A 262 -15.80 -3.36 -22.04
CA THR A 262 -16.72 -3.58 -23.18
C THR A 262 -17.96 -2.69 -23.10
N VAL A 263 -18.55 -2.51 -21.92
CA VAL A 263 -19.79 -1.71 -21.77
C VAL A 263 -19.53 -0.20 -21.82
N THR A 264 -18.32 0.26 -21.51
CA THR A 264 -17.89 1.66 -21.71
C THR A 264 -17.60 1.94 -23.19
N THR A 265 -16.93 1.02 -23.89
CA THR A 265 -16.63 1.18 -25.33
C THR A 265 -17.89 1.16 -26.19
N ALA A 266 -18.87 0.31 -25.87
CA ALA A 266 -20.14 0.22 -26.59
C ALA A 266 -21.01 1.49 -26.48
N ALA A 267 -20.63 2.43 -25.61
CA ALA A 267 -21.40 3.63 -25.29
C ALA A 267 -20.95 4.89 -26.02
N ALA A 268 -19.85 4.87 -26.75
CA ALA A 268 -19.40 6.04 -27.51
C ALA A 268 -20.36 6.25 -28.70
N PRO A 269 -21.17 7.32 -28.72
CA PRO A 269 -21.88 7.70 -29.93
C PRO A 269 -20.88 8.24 -30.97
N ARG A 270 -21.15 7.93 -32.25
CA ARG A 270 -20.58 8.65 -33.39
C ARG A 270 -21.02 10.10 -33.41
#